data_AF-A0A319E0T1-F1
#
_entry.id   AF-A0A319E0T1-F1
#
_cell.length_a   1.000
_cell.length_b   1.000
_cell.length_c   1.000
_cell.angle_alpha   90.00
_cell.angle_beta   90.00
_cell.angle_gamma   90.00
#
_symmetry.space_group_name_H-M   'P 1'
#
loop_
_entity.id
_entity.type
_entity.pdbx_description
1 polymer ?
#
loop_
_entity_poly.entity_id
_entity_poly.type
_entity_poly.pdbx_seq_one_letter_code
_entity_poly.pdbx_strand_id
1 'polypeptide(L)'
;MEKPVEPIRAPLGWTTVDEPVNNYFKPSSFPWFMAKSHGLTNPQAIATSVIGMEPKFLFSAGEPGRFYLGHVPTWYVYEIIEPGTLEEIYRKMNESQERNLTMEKVELLDITWEEMVEGLPEGAEECDLESAKMLWDLRRKEPN
;
A
#
# COMPACT_ATOMS: atom_id res chain seq x y z
N MET A 1 -35.57 6.33 -13.86
CA MET A 1 -34.75 7.34 -13.15
C MET A 1 -33.59 6.60 -12.53
N GLU A 2 -32.42 6.64 -13.16
CA GLU A 2 -31.19 6.18 -12.51
C GLU A 2 -30.91 7.13 -11.34
N LYS A 3 -30.73 6.58 -10.13
CA LYS A 3 -30.29 7.40 -9.00
C LYS A 3 -28.89 7.94 -9.34
N PRO A 4 -28.60 9.22 -9.07
CA PRO A 4 -27.22 9.70 -9.17
C PRO A 4 -26.36 8.84 -8.23
N VAL A 5 -25.34 8.19 -8.80
CA VAL A 5 -24.32 7.48 -8.01
C VAL A 5 -23.56 8.56 -7.26
N GLU A 6 -23.73 8.63 -5.94
CA GLU A 6 -22.93 9.54 -5.13
C GLU A 6 -21.45 9.18 -5.30
N PRO A 7 -20.57 10.18 -5.47
CA PRO A 7 -19.15 9.90 -5.59
C PRO A 7 -18.66 9.19 -4.33
N ILE A 8 -17.99 8.04 -4.53
CA ILE A 8 -17.37 7.24 -3.48
C ILE A 8 -16.42 8.15 -2.69
N ARG A 9 -16.74 8.42 -1.41
CA ARG A 9 -15.92 9.25 -0.52
C ARG A 9 -14.92 8.39 0.23
N ALA A 10 -13.68 8.88 0.35
CA ALA A 10 -12.68 8.24 1.20
C ALA A 10 -13.21 8.05 2.63
N PRO A 11 -12.77 6.99 3.33
CA PRO A 11 -13.12 6.80 4.72
C PRO A 11 -12.68 7.96 5.62
N LEU A 12 -13.33 8.15 6.77
CA LEU A 12 -12.93 9.19 7.71
C LEU A 12 -11.45 9.06 8.10
N GLY A 13 -10.68 10.13 7.92
CA GLY A 13 -9.23 10.17 8.18
C GLY A 13 -8.38 9.49 7.11
N TRP A 14 -8.98 9.16 5.96
CA TRP A 14 -8.30 8.78 4.74
C TRP A 14 -8.42 9.89 3.69
N THR A 15 -7.39 10.05 2.88
CA THR A 15 -7.32 10.99 1.77
C THR A 15 -7.18 10.20 0.48
N THR A 16 -8.16 10.32 -0.43
CA THR A 16 -8.05 9.75 -1.79
C THR A 16 -6.82 10.30 -2.48
N VAL A 17 -6.12 9.46 -3.21
CA VAL A 17 -5.04 9.89 -4.10
C VAL A 17 -5.65 10.16 -5.48
N ASP A 18 -5.76 11.42 -5.88
CA ASP A 18 -6.30 11.78 -7.20
C ASP A 18 -5.29 11.45 -8.34
N GLU A 19 -5.75 10.90 -9.47
CA GLU A 19 -4.91 10.56 -10.65
C GLU A 19 -4.82 11.71 -11.67
N PRO A 20 -3.70 11.86 -12.44
CA PRO A 20 -2.83 10.82 -13.02
C PRO A 20 -1.33 10.88 -12.62
N VAL A 21 -0.95 11.65 -11.60
CA VAL A 21 0.45 11.83 -11.16
C VAL A 21 0.74 11.00 -9.93
N ASN A 22 0.35 9.72 -9.92
CA ASN A 22 0.50 8.90 -8.71
C ASN A 22 1.94 8.39 -8.55
N ASN A 23 2.84 9.32 -8.26
CA ASN A 23 4.24 9.08 -7.89
C ASN A 23 4.38 8.38 -6.52
N TYR A 24 3.28 8.01 -5.85
CA TYR A 24 3.35 7.35 -4.55
C TYR A 24 4.14 6.03 -4.63
N PHE A 25 3.91 5.27 -5.69
CA PHE A 25 4.67 4.06 -6.02
C PHE A 25 5.72 4.31 -7.13
N LYS A 26 6.27 5.53 -7.24
CA LYS A 26 7.40 5.77 -8.16
C LYS A 26 8.53 4.77 -7.83
N PRO A 27 9.25 4.23 -8.82
CA PRO A 27 10.46 3.45 -8.56
C PRO A 27 11.37 4.19 -7.58
N SER A 28 11.99 3.44 -6.66
CA SER A 28 12.76 3.94 -5.52
C SER A 28 11.98 4.60 -4.37
N SER A 29 10.65 4.71 -4.45
CA SER A 29 9.86 5.15 -3.30
C SER A 29 9.72 4.05 -2.26
N PHE A 30 9.53 4.45 -1.01
CA PHE A 30 9.26 3.52 0.07
C PHE A 30 8.03 2.61 -0.19
N PRO A 31 6.86 3.13 -0.61
CA PRO A 31 5.73 2.27 -0.99
C PRO A 31 6.07 1.28 -2.11
N TRP A 32 6.87 1.70 -3.10
CA TRP A 32 7.32 0.82 -4.19
C TRP A 32 8.16 -0.34 -3.67
N PHE A 33 9.13 -0.07 -2.78
CA PHE A 33 9.90 -1.14 -2.15
C PHE A 33 9.03 -2.09 -1.33
N MET A 34 8.04 -1.55 -0.60
CA MET A 34 7.12 -2.39 0.17
C MET A 34 6.32 -3.33 -0.73
N ALA A 35 5.72 -2.82 -1.82
CA ALA A 35 5.00 -3.65 -2.77
C ALA A 35 5.91 -4.70 -3.43
N LYS A 36 7.10 -4.30 -3.92
CA LYS A 36 8.07 -5.21 -4.55
C LYS A 36 8.52 -6.33 -3.62
N SER A 37 8.74 -6.03 -2.33
CA SER A 37 9.12 -7.04 -1.33
C SER A 37 8.06 -8.11 -1.06
N HIS A 38 6.81 -7.86 -1.44
CA HIS A 38 5.70 -8.80 -1.34
C HIS A 38 5.33 -9.42 -2.70
N GLY A 39 6.18 -9.24 -3.73
CA GLY A 39 5.93 -9.73 -5.08
C GLY A 39 4.78 -9.05 -5.81
N LEU A 40 4.32 -7.90 -5.32
CA LEU A 40 3.20 -7.17 -5.91
C LEU A 40 3.67 -6.31 -7.08
N THR A 41 3.06 -6.51 -8.25
CA THR A 41 3.39 -5.81 -9.49
C THR A 41 2.38 -4.72 -9.81
N ASN A 42 2.81 -3.64 -10.47
CA ASN A 42 1.94 -2.52 -10.89
C ASN A 42 1.07 -1.91 -9.77
N PRO A 43 1.65 -1.58 -8.59
CA PRO A 43 0.88 -1.01 -7.50
C PRO A 43 0.37 0.40 -7.84
N GLN A 44 -0.89 0.68 -7.51
CA GLN A 44 -1.52 2.00 -7.69
C GLN A 44 -2.17 2.44 -6.38
N ALA A 45 -1.75 3.60 -5.85
CA ALA A 45 -2.31 4.10 -4.60
C ALA A 45 -3.74 4.59 -4.81
N ILE A 46 -4.62 4.24 -3.88
CA ILE A 46 -6.04 4.60 -3.92
C ILE A 46 -6.33 5.64 -2.83
N ALA A 47 -5.86 5.40 -1.61
CA ALA A 47 -6.00 6.33 -0.50
C ALA A 47 -4.87 6.18 0.51
N THR A 48 -4.62 7.23 1.29
CA THR A 48 -3.62 7.24 2.36
C THR A 48 -4.25 7.70 3.67
N SER A 49 -3.71 7.27 4.80
CA SER A 49 -4.12 7.71 6.13
C SER A 49 -2.91 7.94 7.01
N VAL A 50 -3.00 8.95 7.88
CA VAL A 50 -2.02 9.23 8.94
C VAL A 50 -2.74 9.38 10.28
N ILE A 51 -3.71 8.50 10.54
CA ILE A 51 -4.39 8.47 11.84
C ILE A 51 -3.43 7.89 12.88
N GLY A 52 -3.25 8.58 14.00
CA GLY A 52 -2.49 8.05 15.14
C GLY A 52 -0.98 7.89 14.92
N MET A 53 -0.39 8.64 13.99
CA MET A 53 1.03 8.51 13.58
C MET A 53 1.40 7.16 12.95
N GLU A 54 0.40 6.38 12.53
CA GLU A 54 0.59 5.14 11.80
C GLU A 54 0.24 5.38 10.32
N PRO A 55 1.22 5.72 9.47
CA PRO A 55 0.95 5.91 8.06
C PRO A 55 0.52 4.59 7.41
N LYS A 56 -0.66 4.63 6.77
CA LYS A 56 -1.25 3.52 6.03
C LYS A 56 -1.62 3.95 4.63
N PHE A 57 -1.69 3.00 3.72
CA PHE A 57 -2.18 3.25 2.38
C PHE A 57 -2.96 2.06 1.83
N LEU A 58 -4.06 2.38 1.15
CA LEU A 58 -4.88 1.45 0.40
C LEU A 58 -4.45 1.55 -1.06
N PHE A 59 -4.22 0.42 -1.69
CA PHE A 59 -3.74 0.37 -3.07
C PHE A 59 -4.28 -0.87 -3.79
N SER A 60 -4.25 -0.83 -5.12
CA SER A 60 -4.44 -2.01 -5.96
C SER A 60 -3.09 -2.47 -6.49
N ALA A 61 -2.96 -3.77 -6.78
CA ALA A 61 -1.77 -4.32 -7.41
C ALA A 61 -2.07 -5.67 -8.09
N GLY A 62 -1.32 -6.00 -9.13
CA GLY A 62 -1.45 -7.25 -9.86
C GLY A 62 -2.74 -7.31 -10.66
N GLU A 63 -3.63 -8.23 -10.30
CA GLU A 63 -4.87 -8.46 -11.01
C GLU A 63 -5.93 -7.39 -10.69
N PRO A 64 -6.75 -6.98 -11.67
CA PRO A 64 -7.86 -6.05 -11.43
C PRO A 64 -8.81 -6.55 -10.34
N GLY A 65 -9.21 -5.65 -9.44
CA GLY A 65 -10.12 -5.97 -8.34
C GLY A 65 -9.45 -6.48 -7.06
N ARG A 66 -8.12 -6.60 -7.03
CA ARG A 66 -7.37 -6.90 -5.79
C ARG A 66 -6.96 -5.61 -5.09
N PHE A 67 -7.23 -5.56 -3.78
CA PHE A 67 -6.97 -4.41 -2.94
C PHE A 67 -6.10 -4.79 -1.75
N TYR A 68 -5.24 -3.87 -1.33
CA TYR A 68 -4.24 -4.13 -0.31
C TYR A 68 -4.12 -2.95 0.64
N LEU A 69 -3.81 -3.24 1.90
CA LEU A 69 -3.47 -2.27 2.93
C LEU A 69 -1.99 -2.40 3.28
N GLY A 70 -1.23 -1.34 3.04
CA GLY A 70 0.16 -1.21 3.46
C GLY A 70 0.25 -0.48 4.79
N HIS A 71 1.02 -1.05 5.72
CA HIS A 71 1.31 -0.47 7.03
C HIS A 71 2.80 -0.07 7.10
N VAL A 72 3.08 1.23 6.98
CA VAL A 72 4.44 1.75 6.82
C VAL A 72 5.34 1.38 8.02
N PRO A 73 4.94 1.56 9.30
CA PRO A 73 5.83 1.28 10.42
C PRO A 73 6.27 -0.18 10.53
N THR A 74 5.43 -1.14 10.13
CA THR A 74 5.73 -2.57 10.28
C THR A 74 6.15 -3.24 8.98
N TRP A 75 6.14 -2.50 7.86
CA TRP A 75 6.38 -3.04 6.53
C TRP A 75 5.41 -4.20 6.17
N TYR A 76 4.21 -4.22 6.74
CA TYR A 76 3.24 -5.28 6.46
C TYR A 76 2.31 -4.86 5.35
N VAL A 77 2.04 -5.81 4.45
CA VAL A 77 1.00 -5.69 3.45
C VAL A 77 -0.05 -6.75 3.73
N TYR A 78 -1.30 -6.32 3.69
CA TYR A 78 -2.46 -7.20 3.83
C TYR A 78 -3.29 -7.12 2.56
N GLU A 79 -3.65 -8.27 1.99
CA GLU A 79 -4.66 -8.34 0.95
C GLU A 79 -6.05 -8.30 1.59
N ILE A 80 -6.95 -7.51 1.01
CA ILE A 80 -8.35 -7.48 1.41
C ILE A 80 -9.09 -8.56 0.60
N ILE A 81 -9.46 -9.64 1.29
CA ILE A 81 -10.21 -10.76 0.71
C ILE A 81 -11.71 -10.40 0.63
N GLU A 82 -12.25 -9.77 1.68
CA GLU A 82 -13.63 -9.28 1.68
C GLU A 82 -13.77 -7.93 2.39
N PRO A 83 -14.50 -6.97 1.79
CA PRO A 83 -15.26 -7.08 0.55
C PRO A 83 -14.40 -6.86 -0.71
N GLY A 84 -14.82 -7.43 -1.84
CA GLY A 84 -14.04 -7.44 -3.09
C GLY A 84 -14.20 -6.19 -3.97
N THR A 85 -14.79 -5.11 -3.47
CA THR A 85 -14.98 -3.87 -4.24
C THR A 85 -14.61 -2.65 -3.41
N LEU A 86 -14.05 -1.62 -4.08
CA LEU A 86 -13.59 -0.41 -3.40
C LEU A 86 -14.70 0.33 -2.65
N GLU A 87 -15.91 0.40 -3.22
CA GLU A 87 -17.06 1.02 -2.58
C GLU A 87 -17.40 0.35 -1.25
N GLU A 88 -17.43 -0.98 -1.23
CA GLU A 88 -17.74 -1.73 -0.03
C GLU A 88 -16.61 -1.69 0.99
N ILE A 89 -15.35 -1.66 0.53
CA ILE A 89 -14.18 -1.46 1.39
C ILE A 89 -14.34 -0.13 2.13
N TYR A 90 -14.61 0.95 1.40
CA TYR A 90 -14.80 2.27 1.99
C TYR A 90 -16.01 2.34 2.92
N ARG A 91 -17.13 1.70 2.56
CA ARG A 91 -18.30 1.59 3.42
C ARG A 91 -17.94 0.95 4.77
N LYS A 92 -17.29 -0.21 4.76
CA LYS A 92 -16.87 -0.90 5.99
C LYS A 92 -15.83 -0.11 6.79
N MET A 93 -14.91 0.56 6.11
CA MET A 93 -13.90 1.42 6.74
C MET A 93 -14.52 2.64 7.43
N ASN A 94 -15.59 3.21 6.89
CA ASN A 94 -16.33 4.28 7.55
C ASN A 94 -17.08 3.81 8.81
N GLU A 95 -17.58 2.58 8.80
CA GLU A 95 -18.32 2.02 9.94
C GLU A 95 -17.41 1.62 11.11
N SER A 96 -16.20 1.14 10.82
CA SER A 96 -15.39 0.41 11.80
C SER A 96 -13.88 0.50 11.61
N GLN A 97 -13.40 1.41 10.75
CA GLN A 97 -12.03 1.39 10.23
C GLN A 97 -11.73 0.03 9.56
N GLU A 98 -10.50 -0.45 9.62
CA GLU A 98 -10.08 -1.69 8.95
C GLU A 98 -10.64 -2.96 9.62
N ARG A 99 -11.29 -2.86 10.80
CA ARG A 99 -11.67 -4.00 11.65
C ARG A 99 -12.67 -4.97 11.01
N ASN A 100 -13.54 -4.48 10.12
CA ASN A 100 -14.54 -5.31 9.45
C ASN A 100 -14.07 -5.84 8.08
N LEU A 101 -12.81 -5.61 7.72
CA LEU A 101 -12.21 -6.17 6.51
C LEU A 101 -11.67 -7.57 6.82
N THR A 102 -12.03 -8.55 6.00
CA THR A 102 -11.36 -9.85 6.00
C THR A 102 -10.06 -9.69 5.23
N MET A 103 -8.94 -9.91 5.89
CA MET A 103 -7.62 -9.66 5.34
C MET A 103 -6.69 -10.84 5.57
N GLU A 104 -5.80 -11.07 4.61
CA GLU A 104 -4.70 -12.02 4.73
C GLU A 104 -3.37 -11.28 4.62
N LYS A 105 -2.40 -11.63 5.46
CA LYS A 105 -1.06 -11.05 5.38
C LYS A 105 -0.37 -11.58 4.13
N VAL A 106 0.12 -10.69 3.29
CA VAL A 106 0.93 -11.09 2.14
C VAL A 106 2.32 -11.44 2.65
N GLU A 107 2.85 -12.57 2.20
CA GLU A 107 4.19 -13.02 2.59
C GLU A 107 5.27 -12.16 1.92
N LEU A 108 6.39 -12.01 2.64
CA LEU A 108 7.57 -11.41 2.07
C LEU A 108 8.28 -12.41 1.15
N LEU A 109 8.78 -11.91 0.04
CA LEU A 109 9.70 -12.67 -0.80
C LEU A 109 11.06 -12.80 -0.10
N ASP A 110 11.68 -13.96 -0.27
CA ASP A 110 13.09 -14.15 0.09
C ASP A 110 13.98 -13.57 -1.00
N ILE A 111 14.11 -12.25 -0.98
CA ILE A 111 14.97 -11.48 -1.89
C ILE A 111 15.96 -10.63 -1.09
N THR A 112 17.09 -10.36 -1.71
CA THR A 112 18.16 -9.50 -1.20
C THR A 112 17.88 -8.02 -1.45
N TRP A 113 18.63 -7.14 -0.78
CA TRP A 113 18.53 -5.70 -1.05
C TRP A 113 19.01 -5.36 -2.46
N GLU A 114 20.02 -6.08 -2.96
CA GLU A 114 20.58 -5.93 -4.29
C GLU A 114 19.53 -6.23 -5.37
N GLU A 115 18.78 -7.32 -5.22
CA GLU A 115 17.64 -7.65 -6.10
C GLU A 115 16.49 -6.62 -5.97
N MET A 116 16.31 -6.05 -4.78
CA MET A 116 15.31 -5.00 -4.55
C MET A 116 15.62 -3.70 -5.32
N VAL A 117 16.89 -3.33 -5.44
CA VAL A 117 17.30 -2.10 -6.17
C VAL A 117 17.67 -2.36 -7.63
N GLU A 118 17.75 -3.62 -8.05
CA GLU A 118 18.00 -3.97 -9.45
C GLU A 118 16.93 -3.36 -10.38
N GLY A 119 17.40 -2.76 -11.48
CA GLY A 119 16.54 -2.15 -12.51
C GLY A 119 15.93 -0.80 -12.13
N LEU A 120 16.33 -0.20 -11.00
CA LEU A 120 15.95 1.18 -10.70
C LEU A 120 16.50 2.16 -11.76
N PRO A 121 15.74 3.21 -12.12
CA PRO A 121 16.21 4.20 -13.08
C PRO A 121 17.45 4.93 -12.55
N GLU A 122 18.37 5.28 -13.47
CA GLU A 122 19.48 6.17 -13.15
C GLU A 122 18.95 7.50 -12.59
N GLY A 123 19.43 7.90 -11.41
CA GLY A 123 18.95 9.11 -10.71
C GLY A 123 17.86 8.88 -9.67
N ALA A 124 17.59 7.64 -9.26
CA ALA A 124 16.84 7.36 -8.04
C ALA A 124 17.43 8.15 -6.84
N GLU A 125 16.58 8.82 -6.07
CA GLU A 125 17.03 9.70 -4.98
C GLU A 125 17.73 8.90 -3.89
N GLU A 126 19.01 9.18 -3.64
CA GLU A 126 19.84 8.46 -2.66
C GLU A 126 19.21 8.46 -1.25
N CYS A 127 18.58 9.56 -0.85
CA CYS A 127 17.89 9.69 0.44
C CYS A 127 16.72 8.70 0.61
N ASP A 128 15.98 8.43 -0.46
CA ASP A 128 14.87 7.47 -0.46
C ASP A 128 15.41 6.04 -0.33
N LEU A 129 16.56 5.75 -0.97
CA LEU A 129 17.22 4.45 -0.92
C LEU A 129 17.79 4.14 0.47
N GLU A 130 18.48 5.08 1.10
CA GLU A 130 19.06 4.90 2.45
C GLU A 130 17.98 4.66 3.50
N SER A 131 16.90 5.45 3.45
CA SER A 131 15.77 5.32 4.37
C SER A 131 15.05 3.99 4.21
N ALA A 132 14.81 3.57 2.96
CA ALA A 132 14.21 2.28 2.65
C ALA A 132 15.12 1.12 3.10
N LYS A 133 16.43 1.22 2.87
CA LYS A 133 17.41 0.21 3.31
C LYS A 133 17.45 0.08 4.83
N MET A 134 17.45 1.19 5.56
CA MET A 134 17.47 1.18 7.01
C MET A 134 16.24 0.44 7.57
N LEU A 135 15.05 0.75 7.05
CA LEU A 135 13.80 0.12 7.49
C LEU A 135 13.73 -1.36 7.09
N TRP A 136 14.25 -1.72 5.91
CA TRP A 136 14.45 -3.11 5.49
C TRP A 136 15.34 -3.89 6.47
N ASP A 137 16.50 -3.33 6.82
CA ASP A 137 17.46 -3.95 7.74
C ASP A 137 16.92 -4.04 9.18
N LEU A 138 16.13 -3.05 9.62
CA LEU A 138 15.45 -3.06 10.91
C LEU A 138 14.44 -4.20 10.98
N ARG A 139 13.59 -4.35 9.96
CA ARG A 139 12.64 -5.47 9.88
C ARG A 139 13.40 -6.79 10.04
N ARG A 140 14.44 -7.05 9.23
CA ARG A 140 15.08 -8.39 9.21
C ARG A 140 15.71 -8.79 10.56
N LYS A 141 15.85 -7.85 11.50
CA LYS A 141 16.30 -8.10 12.88
C LYS A 141 15.15 -8.42 13.84
N GLU A 142 13.90 -8.14 13.48
CA GLU A 142 12.73 -8.50 14.29
C GLU A 142 12.43 -10.00 14.13
N PRO A 143 12.35 -10.77 15.23
CA PRO A 143 11.94 -12.16 15.19
C PRO A 143 10.48 -12.26 14.71
N ASN A 144 10.22 -13.18 13.77
CA ASN A 144 8.88 -13.50 13.26
C ASN A 144 7.94 -13.97 14.37
#